data_AF-A0A533ZC49-F1
#
_entry.id   AF-A0A533ZC49-F1
#
_cell.length_a   1.000
_cell.length_b   1.000
_cell.length_c   1.000
_cell.angle_alpha   90.00
_cell.angle_beta   90.00
_cell.angle_gamma   90.00
#
_symmetry.space_group_name_H-M   'P 1'
#
loop_
_entity.id
_entity.type
_entity.pdbx_description
1 polymer ?
#
loop_
_entity_poly.entity_id
_entity_poly.type
_entity_poly.pdbx_seq_one_letter_code
_entity_poly.pdbx_strand_id
1 'polypeptide(L)'
;MFRPPLAYVSWARWSACCWSTRLGPCRPTAKLRRSRSRLLRRFRKGNRGAARDHFLQESRWEQNWGGAYDDYEPLISFARDRHIPVLALNPPRALVRRVASQGLALALADPEMNRWGMRDEPRSDEPAYHEIILKQLRLCHAGLSDDAYQRMYEASVFRDEGMAKTITDYLRRTQDQAGAPAGPIVSYTGGGHIQYQLPVPNRVLRKRAVPVSHATIYLAAYEPGRAEEIRELIRDSIADYVWLTPLGAHGFPRRCG
;
A
#
# COMPACT_ATOMS: atom_id res chain seq x y z
N MET A 1 -21.95 25.85 7.92
CA MET A 1 -21.66 24.52 8.50
C MET A 1 -20.47 23.93 7.74
N PHE A 2 -19.24 24.13 8.23
CA PHE A 2 -18.02 23.62 7.60
C PHE A 2 -18.03 22.08 7.75
N ARG A 3 -18.25 21.35 6.65
CA ARG A 3 -17.92 19.92 6.62
C ARG A 3 -16.40 19.84 6.54
N PRO A 4 -15.70 19.23 7.52
CA PRO A 4 -14.25 19.07 7.42
C PRO A 4 -13.94 18.29 6.13
N PRO A 5 -12.88 18.68 5.39
CA PRO A 5 -12.47 17.90 4.23
C PRO A 5 -12.19 16.48 4.69
N LEU A 6 -12.80 15.51 4.01
CA LEU A 6 -12.61 14.09 4.27
C LEU A 6 -11.16 13.74 3.91
N ALA A 7 -10.24 13.92 4.85
CA ALA A 7 -8.93 13.27 4.81
C ALA A 7 -9.18 11.76 4.82
N TYR A 8 -8.42 11.00 4.04
CA TYR A 8 -8.69 9.59 3.82
C TYR A 8 -7.40 8.78 4.01
N VAL A 9 -7.42 7.67 4.77
CA VAL A 9 -6.21 6.84 5.03
C VAL A 9 -6.28 5.52 4.25
N SER A 10 -5.24 5.22 3.47
CA SER A 10 -5.10 3.97 2.71
C SER A 10 -3.81 3.24 3.03
N TRP A 11 -3.86 1.95 3.32
CA TRP A 11 -2.72 1.22 3.88
C TRP A 11 -2.07 0.22 2.91
N ALA A 12 -0.73 0.18 2.89
CA ALA A 12 0.06 -0.92 2.34
C ALA A 12 1.43 -1.13 3.03
N ARG A 13 1.62 -2.25 3.75
CA ARG A 13 2.93 -2.67 4.24
C ARG A 13 3.78 -3.29 3.14
N TRP A 14 4.97 -2.73 2.98
CA TRP A 14 6.11 -3.42 2.38
C TRP A 14 6.81 -4.20 3.49
N SER A 15 7.09 -5.47 3.26
CA SER A 15 8.04 -6.22 4.06
C SER A 15 8.82 -7.07 3.08
N ALA A 16 10.14 -6.90 3.03
CA ALA A 16 11.04 -7.85 2.36
C ALA A 16 10.79 -9.30 2.86
N CYS A 17 10.22 -9.47 4.06
CA CYS A 17 9.75 -10.76 4.59
C CYS A 17 8.53 -11.38 3.87
N CYS A 18 7.79 -10.67 3.02
CA CYS A 18 6.63 -11.25 2.31
C CYS A 18 7.03 -12.28 1.23
N TRP A 19 8.31 -12.37 0.89
CA TRP A 19 8.86 -13.27 -0.14
C TRP A 19 9.46 -14.56 0.43
N SER A 20 9.34 -14.78 1.75
CA SER A 20 9.67 -16.08 2.36
C SER A 20 8.64 -17.14 1.95
N THR A 21 9.12 -18.21 1.32
CA THR A 21 8.35 -19.41 0.97
C THR A 21 7.95 -20.25 2.19
N ARG A 22 8.41 -19.91 3.40
CA ARG A 22 8.13 -20.70 4.63
C ARG A 22 6.89 -20.23 5.37
N LEU A 23 5.71 -20.41 4.79
CA LEU A 23 4.46 -20.60 5.54
C LEU A 23 3.56 -21.53 4.71
N GLY A 24 3.10 -22.60 5.35
CA GLY A 24 2.42 -23.76 4.75
C GLY A 24 1.08 -23.48 4.04
N PRO A 25 0.33 -24.52 3.65
CA PRO A 25 -0.82 -24.40 2.78
C PRO A 25 -1.96 -23.60 3.43
N CYS A 26 -2.24 -22.40 2.90
CA CYS A 26 -3.43 -21.62 3.21
C CYS A 26 -4.66 -22.24 2.53
N ARG A 27 -5.61 -22.73 3.32
CA ARG A 27 -6.92 -23.17 2.83
C ARG A 27 -7.75 -21.98 2.30
N PRO A 28 -8.50 -22.13 1.20
CA PRO A 28 -9.28 -21.04 0.63
C PRO A 28 -10.61 -20.92 1.37
N THR A 29 -10.77 -19.94 2.26
CA THR A 29 -12.09 -19.63 2.84
C THR A 29 -12.40 -18.14 2.90
N ALA A 30 -13.51 -17.80 2.22
CA ALA A 30 -14.38 -16.63 2.34
C ALA A 30 -13.89 -15.27 1.77
N LYS A 31 -14.33 -15.05 0.52
CA LYS A 31 -14.79 -13.81 -0.15
C LYS A 31 -14.76 -12.53 0.70
N LEU A 32 -13.81 -11.63 0.43
CA LEU A 32 -13.91 -10.23 0.83
C LEU A 32 -14.72 -9.47 -0.25
N ARG A 33 -15.96 -9.07 0.06
CA ARG A 33 -16.78 -8.28 -0.85
C ARG A 33 -16.24 -6.85 -1.00
N ARG A 34 -16.38 -6.35 -2.23
CA ARG A 34 -15.92 -5.07 -2.81
C ARG A 34 -16.57 -3.79 -2.22
N SER A 35 -17.01 -3.80 -0.96
CA SER A 35 -17.72 -2.66 -0.35
C SER A 35 -17.39 -2.48 1.13
N ARG A 36 -16.20 -1.94 1.44
CA ARG A 36 -15.76 -1.74 2.84
C ARG A 36 -15.54 -0.31 3.30
N SER A 37 -16.17 0.66 2.63
CA SER A 37 -16.58 1.93 3.26
C SER A 37 -17.73 1.76 4.28
N ARG A 38 -18.19 0.53 4.58
CA ARG A 38 -19.15 0.20 5.66
C ARG A 38 -18.51 -0.34 6.93
N LEU A 39 -17.24 -0.78 6.89
CA LEU A 39 -16.63 -1.50 8.01
C LEU A 39 -16.28 -0.56 9.17
N LEU A 40 -15.83 0.65 8.86
CA LEU A 40 -15.65 1.70 9.86
C LEU A 40 -16.95 2.32 10.35
N ARG A 41 -18.02 2.32 9.55
CA ARG A 41 -19.33 2.84 9.98
C ARG A 41 -19.94 2.02 11.12
N ARG A 42 -19.60 0.72 11.23
CA ARG A 42 -20.06 -0.17 12.30
C ARG A 42 -19.18 -0.19 13.54
N PHE A 43 -17.99 0.41 13.48
CA PHE A 43 -17.06 0.53 14.59
C PHE A 43 -17.45 1.74 15.46
N ARG A 44 -18.72 1.77 15.93
CA ARG A 44 -19.34 2.92 16.62
C ARG A 44 -19.66 2.56 18.08
N LYS A 45 -19.22 3.45 19.00
CA LYS A 45 -19.49 3.51 20.46
C LYS A 45 -19.92 2.18 21.12
N GLY A 46 -18.93 1.47 21.65
CA GLY A 46 -19.07 0.29 22.51
C GLY A 46 -17.72 -0.02 23.17
N ASN A 47 -17.66 -1.08 23.99
CA ASN A 47 -16.43 -1.53 24.66
C ASN A 47 -15.26 -1.58 23.65
N ARG A 48 -14.19 -0.80 23.90
CA ARG A 48 -13.07 -0.61 22.96
C ARG A 48 -12.41 -1.93 22.57
N GLY A 49 -12.34 -2.90 23.49
CA GLY A 49 -11.81 -4.24 23.22
C GLY A 49 -12.65 -5.01 22.20
N ALA A 50 -13.96 -5.10 22.42
CA ALA A 50 -14.88 -5.78 21.50
C ALA A 50 -14.91 -5.13 20.11
N ALA A 51 -14.78 -3.80 20.05
CA ALA A 51 -14.66 -3.09 18.78
C ALA A 51 -13.37 -3.53 18.05
N ARG A 52 -12.21 -3.49 18.72
CA ARG A 52 -10.90 -3.87 18.16
C ARG A 52 -10.92 -5.27 17.57
N ASP A 53 -11.34 -6.26 18.35
CA ASP A 53 -11.35 -7.66 17.90
C ASP A 53 -12.29 -7.86 16.71
N HIS A 54 -13.46 -7.24 16.74
CA HIS A 54 -14.38 -7.22 15.61
C HIS A 54 -13.74 -6.58 14.37
N PHE A 55 -13.02 -5.46 14.51
CA PHE A 55 -12.29 -4.85 13.39
C PHE A 55 -11.22 -5.79 12.84
N LEU A 56 -10.42 -6.44 13.68
CA LEU A 56 -9.36 -7.35 13.25
C LEU A 56 -9.92 -8.57 12.52
N GLN A 57 -10.99 -9.17 13.05
CA GLN A 57 -11.66 -10.31 12.44
C GLN A 57 -12.29 -9.94 11.11
N GLU A 58 -13.10 -8.89 11.08
CA GLU A 58 -13.79 -8.46 9.87
C GLU A 58 -12.76 -8.04 8.82
N SER A 59 -11.80 -7.20 9.17
CA SER A 59 -10.76 -6.73 8.25
C SER A 59 -9.78 -7.83 7.83
N ARG A 60 -9.77 -8.97 8.54
CA ARG A 60 -8.84 -10.08 8.33
C ARG A 60 -7.39 -9.60 8.40
N TRP A 61 -7.09 -8.88 9.48
CA TRP A 61 -5.84 -8.14 9.62
C TRP A 61 -4.62 -9.03 9.38
N GLU A 62 -4.56 -10.17 10.07
CA GLU A 62 -3.47 -11.14 9.97
C GLU A 62 -3.24 -11.63 8.52
N GLN A 63 -4.32 -11.96 7.81
CA GLN A 63 -4.22 -12.53 6.47
C GLN A 63 -3.85 -11.47 5.42
N ASN A 64 -4.41 -10.27 5.54
CA ASN A 64 -4.22 -9.22 4.55
C ASN A 64 -2.88 -8.49 4.75
N TRP A 65 -2.50 -8.26 6.01
CA TRP A 65 -1.51 -7.27 6.38
C TRP A 65 -0.45 -7.84 7.32
N GLY A 66 -0.86 -8.68 8.27
CA GLY A 66 0.00 -9.22 9.32
C GLY A 66 0.66 -8.13 10.16
N GLY A 67 1.64 -8.52 10.98
CA GLY A 67 2.32 -7.59 11.89
C GLY A 67 1.43 -7.12 13.04
N ALA A 68 2.03 -6.43 14.00
CA ALA A 68 1.32 -5.91 15.16
C ALA A 68 0.31 -4.85 14.73
N TYR A 69 -0.97 -5.05 15.04
CA TYR A 69 -2.00 -4.05 14.79
C TYR A 69 -1.72 -2.76 15.58
N ASP A 70 -1.04 -2.85 16.71
CA ASP A 70 -0.77 -1.74 17.63
C ASP A 70 0.07 -0.64 16.96
N ASP A 71 0.91 -0.98 15.97
CA ASP A 71 1.65 -0.02 15.13
C ASP A 71 0.71 0.89 14.32
N TYR A 72 -0.52 0.45 14.08
CA TYR A 72 -1.51 1.11 13.22
C TYR A 72 -2.77 1.53 13.96
N GLU A 73 -3.02 1.01 15.15
CA GLU A 73 -4.17 1.32 15.97
C GLU A 73 -4.39 2.83 16.16
N PRO A 74 -3.35 3.67 16.38
CA PRO A 74 -3.54 5.11 16.51
C PRO A 74 -4.15 5.74 15.24
N LEU A 75 -3.70 5.34 14.05
CA LEU A 75 -4.22 5.85 12.77
C LEU A 75 -5.67 5.39 12.54
N ILE A 76 -5.96 4.12 12.80
CA ILE A 76 -7.31 3.56 12.62
C ILE A 76 -8.29 4.15 13.64
N SER A 77 -7.87 4.33 14.89
CA SER A 77 -8.65 4.96 15.94
C SER A 77 -8.92 6.43 15.65
N PHE A 78 -7.90 7.18 15.20
CA PHE A 78 -8.08 8.56 14.74
C PHE A 78 -9.12 8.61 13.62
N ALA A 79 -9.00 7.76 12.60
CA ALA A 79 -9.95 7.73 11.50
C ALA A 79 -11.38 7.41 11.97
N ARG A 80 -11.55 6.43 12.87
CA ARG A 80 -12.85 6.17 13.52
C ARG A 80 -13.39 7.42 14.20
N ASP A 81 -12.62 8.01 15.11
CA ASP A 81 -13.09 9.07 16.01
C ASP A 81 -13.49 10.33 15.22
N ARG A 82 -12.83 10.58 14.09
CA ARG A 82 -13.14 11.69 13.17
C ARG A 82 -14.11 11.32 12.05
N HIS A 83 -14.62 10.09 12.03
CA HIS A 83 -15.50 9.57 10.96
C HIS A 83 -14.89 9.67 9.56
N ILE A 84 -13.57 9.54 9.48
CA ILE A 84 -12.79 9.50 8.25
C ILE A 84 -12.93 8.10 7.64
N PRO A 85 -13.32 7.99 6.34
CA PRO A 85 -13.27 6.72 5.64
C PRO A 85 -11.84 6.16 5.58
N VAL A 86 -11.71 4.84 5.64
CA VAL A 86 -10.48 4.07 5.42
C VAL A 86 -10.80 3.01 4.37
N LEU A 87 -9.87 2.79 3.45
CA LEU A 87 -9.96 1.74 2.44
C LEU A 87 -8.67 0.93 2.53
N ALA A 88 -8.80 -0.33 2.16
CA ALA A 88 -7.67 -1.20 1.92
C ALA A 88 -7.03 -0.79 0.60
N LEU A 89 -5.77 -0.35 0.62
CA LEU A 89 -5.08 0.07 -0.61
C LEU A 89 -4.65 -1.14 -1.45
N ASN A 90 -4.10 -2.15 -0.79
CA ASN A 90 -3.50 -3.31 -1.44
C ASN A 90 -4.53 -4.18 -2.18
N PRO A 91 -4.16 -4.73 -3.35
CA PRO A 91 -4.85 -5.90 -3.87
C PRO A 91 -4.69 -7.11 -2.91
N PRO A 92 -5.52 -8.15 -3.03
CA PRO A 92 -5.43 -9.33 -2.19
C PRO A 92 -4.02 -9.91 -2.13
N ARG A 93 -3.52 -10.15 -0.92
CA ARG A 93 -2.19 -10.73 -0.70
C ARG A 93 -1.98 -12.05 -1.45
N ALA A 94 -3.03 -12.87 -1.54
CA ALA A 94 -3.00 -14.13 -2.28
C ALA A 94 -2.73 -13.93 -3.79
N LEU A 95 -3.31 -12.89 -4.39
CA LEU A 95 -3.06 -12.57 -5.80
C LEU A 95 -1.63 -12.07 -6.01
N VAL A 96 -1.14 -11.18 -5.14
CA VAL A 96 0.26 -10.72 -5.18
C VAL A 96 1.23 -11.90 -5.06
N ARG A 97 0.98 -12.82 -4.12
CA ARG A 97 1.80 -14.03 -3.94
C ARG A 97 1.72 -14.96 -5.15
N ARG A 98 0.56 -15.07 -5.80
CA ARG A 98 0.42 -15.86 -7.02
C ARG A 98 1.29 -15.29 -8.14
N VAL A 99 1.23 -13.98 -8.39
CA VAL A 99 2.10 -13.31 -9.38
C VAL A 99 3.58 -13.55 -9.03
N ALA A 100 3.95 -13.37 -7.77
CA ALA A 100 5.31 -13.61 -7.28
C ALA A 100 5.81 -15.05 -7.53
N SER A 101 4.92 -16.03 -7.43
CA SER A 101 5.29 -17.45 -7.47
C SER A 101 5.19 -18.04 -8.87
N GLN A 102 4.24 -17.58 -9.69
CA GLN A 102 3.89 -18.19 -10.97
C GLN A 102 4.07 -17.24 -12.16
N GLY A 103 4.38 -15.97 -11.91
CA GLY A 103 4.34 -14.91 -12.92
C GLY A 103 2.93 -14.40 -13.16
N LEU A 104 2.85 -13.20 -13.73
CA LEU A 104 1.60 -12.50 -13.97
C LEU A 104 0.72 -13.25 -14.98
N ALA A 105 1.31 -13.75 -16.07
CA ALA A 105 0.59 -14.42 -17.15
C ALA A 105 -0.26 -15.59 -16.62
N LEU A 106 0.31 -16.46 -15.79
CA LEU A 106 -0.42 -17.56 -15.16
C LEU A 106 -1.41 -17.06 -14.09
N ALA A 107 -1.04 -16.01 -13.35
CA ALA A 107 -1.91 -15.45 -12.32
C ALA A 107 -3.21 -14.82 -12.87
N LEU A 108 -3.21 -14.33 -14.12
CA LEU A 108 -4.39 -13.74 -14.77
C LEU A 108 -5.57 -14.73 -14.93
N ALA A 109 -5.28 -16.03 -14.98
CA ALA A 109 -6.30 -17.07 -15.05
C ALA A 109 -7.10 -17.21 -13.75
N ASP A 110 -6.59 -16.73 -12.61
CA ASP A 110 -7.29 -16.80 -11.33
C ASP A 110 -8.62 -16.00 -11.39
N PRO A 111 -9.78 -16.62 -11.11
CA PRO A 111 -11.07 -15.92 -11.13
C PRO A 111 -11.15 -14.72 -10.17
N GLU A 112 -10.33 -14.68 -9.12
CA GLU A 112 -10.24 -13.51 -8.24
C GLU A 112 -9.75 -12.26 -8.99
N MET A 113 -8.93 -12.41 -10.05
CA MET A 113 -8.46 -11.27 -10.84
C MET A 113 -9.62 -10.46 -11.43
N ASN A 114 -10.63 -11.13 -11.99
CA ASN A 114 -11.84 -10.48 -12.49
C ASN A 114 -12.64 -9.84 -11.37
N ARG A 115 -12.80 -10.54 -10.24
CA ARG A 115 -13.60 -10.04 -9.12
C ARG A 115 -13.03 -8.74 -8.55
N TRP A 116 -11.71 -8.63 -8.54
CA TRP A 116 -11.00 -7.43 -8.13
C TRP A 116 -10.86 -6.38 -9.24
N GLY A 117 -11.19 -6.74 -10.49
CA GLY A 117 -11.02 -5.90 -11.67
C GLY A 117 -9.55 -5.65 -11.99
N MET A 118 -8.71 -6.64 -11.70
CA MET A 118 -7.26 -6.60 -11.92
C MET A 118 -6.83 -7.34 -13.18
N ARG A 119 -7.71 -8.12 -13.83
CA ARG A 119 -7.38 -8.86 -15.07
C ARG A 119 -7.00 -7.89 -16.17
N ASP A 120 -7.89 -6.94 -16.45
CA ASP A 120 -7.77 -5.97 -17.55
C ASP A 120 -7.19 -4.62 -17.08
N GLU A 121 -6.69 -4.54 -15.85
CA GLU A 121 -6.08 -3.31 -15.33
C GLU A 121 -4.80 -3.00 -16.12
N PRO A 122 -4.68 -1.81 -16.74
CA PRO A 122 -3.50 -1.44 -17.52
C PRO A 122 -2.25 -1.36 -16.65
N ARG A 123 -1.15 -1.95 -17.12
CA ARG A 123 0.13 -1.99 -16.41
C ARG A 123 1.16 -1.23 -17.22
N SER A 124 1.87 -0.33 -16.55
CA SER A 124 2.99 0.39 -17.14
C SER A 124 4.27 -0.42 -16.95
N ASP A 125 5.08 -0.53 -18.01
CA ASP A 125 6.48 -0.90 -17.90
C ASP A 125 7.32 0.35 -18.16
N GLU A 126 7.67 1.04 -17.08
CA GLU A 126 8.48 2.26 -17.13
C GLU A 126 9.94 1.89 -16.88
N PRO A 127 10.88 2.17 -17.80
CA PRO A 127 12.28 1.77 -17.66
C PRO A 127 12.91 2.21 -16.33
N ALA A 128 12.65 3.45 -15.90
CA ALA A 128 13.15 3.96 -14.62
C ALA A 128 12.59 3.19 -13.41
N TYR A 129 11.29 2.86 -13.43
CA TYR A 129 10.67 2.04 -12.39
C TYR A 129 11.26 0.63 -12.37
N HIS A 130 11.45 0.03 -13.55
CA HIS A 130 12.04 -1.29 -13.72
C HIS A 130 13.44 -1.37 -13.11
N GLU A 131 14.32 -0.43 -13.46
CA GLU A 131 15.69 -0.36 -12.94
C GLU A 131 15.73 -0.22 -11.41
N ILE A 132 14.94 0.70 -10.86
CA ILE A 132 14.91 0.97 -9.41
C ILE A 132 14.41 -0.26 -8.65
N ILE A 133 13.31 -0.87 -9.09
CA ILE A 133 12.75 -2.03 -8.40
C ILE A 133 13.67 -3.24 -8.52
N LEU A 134 14.19 -3.56 -9.72
CA LEU A 134 15.12 -4.69 -9.86
C LEU A 134 16.38 -4.51 -9.02
N LYS A 135 16.96 -3.30 -8.98
CA LYS A 135 18.12 -3.00 -8.12
C LYS A 135 17.79 -3.30 -6.65
N GLN A 136 16.64 -2.85 -6.15
CA GLN A 136 16.21 -3.12 -4.78
C GLN A 136 15.95 -4.61 -4.52
N LEU A 137 15.31 -5.30 -5.45
CA LEU A 137 15.03 -6.73 -5.33
C LEU A 137 16.33 -7.55 -5.25
N ARG A 138 17.32 -7.22 -6.09
CA ARG A 138 18.66 -7.85 -6.08
C ARG A 138 19.41 -7.60 -4.77
N LEU A 139 19.34 -6.39 -4.23
CA LEU A 139 19.94 -6.07 -2.92
C LEU A 139 19.23 -6.81 -1.76
N CYS A 140 17.91 -6.99 -1.84
CA CYS A 140 17.12 -7.67 -0.81
C CYS A 140 17.17 -9.19 -0.86
N HIS A 141 17.45 -9.76 -2.03
CA HIS A 141 17.28 -11.19 -2.29
C HIS A 141 18.42 -11.74 -3.15
N ALA A 142 19.64 -11.67 -2.61
CA ALA A 142 20.83 -12.18 -3.30
C ALA A 142 20.72 -13.67 -3.67
N GLY A 143 21.27 -14.03 -4.83
CA GLY A 143 21.41 -15.42 -5.29
C GLY A 143 20.16 -16.04 -5.93
N LEU A 144 19.12 -15.25 -6.22
CA LEU A 144 17.98 -15.73 -7.01
C LEU A 144 18.28 -15.74 -8.51
N SER A 145 17.52 -16.55 -9.27
CA SER A 145 17.57 -16.56 -10.73
C SER A 145 16.90 -15.33 -11.35
N ASP A 146 17.23 -15.01 -12.59
CA ASP A 146 16.60 -13.89 -13.32
C ASP A 146 15.08 -14.05 -13.44
N ASP A 147 14.57 -15.27 -13.70
CA ASP A 147 13.14 -15.57 -13.71
C ASP A 147 12.47 -15.31 -12.34
N ALA A 148 13.18 -15.50 -11.23
CA ALA A 148 12.66 -15.18 -9.91
C ALA A 148 12.59 -13.67 -9.70
N TYR A 149 13.62 -12.92 -10.09
CA TYR A 149 13.59 -11.46 -10.05
C TYR A 149 12.49 -10.88 -10.95
N GLN A 150 12.29 -11.43 -12.15
CA GLN A 150 11.24 -11.01 -13.07
C GLN A 150 9.85 -11.19 -12.45
N ARG A 151 9.56 -12.34 -11.84
CA ARG A 151 8.27 -12.57 -11.14
C ARG A 151 8.08 -11.64 -9.95
N MET A 152 9.15 -11.31 -9.23
CA MET A 152 9.10 -10.35 -8.12
C MET A 152 8.85 -8.91 -8.61
N TYR A 153 9.45 -8.54 -9.74
CA TYR A 153 9.18 -7.28 -10.44
C TYR A 153 7.70 -7.21 -10.87
N GLU A 154 7.20 -8.22 -11.57
CA GLU A 154 5.80 -8.31 -11.99
C GLU A 154 4.83 -8.19 -10.80
N ALA A 155 5.17 -8.82 -9.67
CA ALA A 155 4.37 -8.74 -8.45
C ALA A 155 4.41 -7.34 -7.80
N SER A 156 5.52 -6.62 -7.94
CA SER A 156 5.66 -5.23 -7.49
C SER A 156 4.80 -4.30 -8.36
N VAL A 157 4.90 -4.42 -9.69
CA VAL A 157 4.03 -3.71 -10.65
C VAL A 157 2.57 -4.01 -10.35
N PHE A 158 2.19 -5.28 -10.22
CA PHE A 158 0.81 -5.70 -9.94
C PHE A 158 0.27 -5.07 -8.66
N ARG A 159 1.08 -5.04 -7.60
CA ARG A 159 0.70 -4.43 -6.33
C ARG A 159 0.50 -2.92 -6.48
N ASP A 160 1.45 -2.21 -7.08
CA ASP A 160 1.40 -0.76 -7.24
C ASP A 160 0.25 -0.31 -8.14
N GLU A 161 -0.01 -1.06 -9.22
CA GLU A 161 -1.18 -0.83 -10.07
C GLU A 161 -2.49 -1.05 -9.30
N GLY A 162 -2.58 -2.09 -8.45
CA GLY A 162 -3.77 -2.32 -7.62
C GLY A 162 -3.99 -1.23 -6.56
N MET A 163 -2.92 -0.72 -5.98
CA MET A 163 -2.97 0.43 -5.06
C MET A 163 -3.44 1.70 -5.77
N ALA A 164 -2.82 2.01 -6.92
CA ALA A 164 -3.21 3.14 -7.75
C ALA A 164 -4.68 3.02 -8.19
N LYS A 165 -5.13 1.83 -8.60
CA LYS A 165 -6.51 1.53 -8.96
C LYS A 165 -7.49 1.87 -7.82
N THR A 166 -7.16 1.50 -6.60
CA THR A 166 -8.03 1.80 -5.44
C THR A 166 -8.19 3.30 -5.22
N ILE A 167 -7.10 4.06 -5.31
CA ILE A 167 -7.12 5.53 -5.22
C ILE A 167 -7.90 6.12 -6.41
N THR A 168 -7.74 5.55 -7.60
CA THR A 168 -8.38 6.04 -8.83
C THR A 168 -9.88 5.83 -8.88
N ASP A 169 -10.32 4.62 -8.55
CA ASP A 169 -11.72 4.29 -8.39
C ASP A 169 -12.40 5.16 -7.32
N TYR A 170 -11.72 5.43 -6.19
CA TYR A 170 -12.30 6.22 -5.12
C TYR A 170 -12.52 7.67 -5.53
N LEU A 171 -11.48 8.35 -6.03
CA LEU A 171 -11.62 9.75 -6.46
C LEU A 171 -12.69 9.90 -7.56
N ARG A 172 -12.74 8.97 -8.54
CA ARG A 172 -13.77 9.01 -9.59
C ARG A 172 -15.17 8.98 -8.99
N ARG A 173 -15.44 8.01 -8.10
CA ARG A 173 -16.73 7.90 -7.41
C ARG A 173 -17.09 9.15 -6.60
N THR A 174 -16.12 9.80 -5.96
CA THR A 174 -16.39 11.01 -5.17
C THR A 174 -16.63 12.25 -6.03
N GLN A 175 -15.96 12.36 -7.19
CA GLN A 175 -16.18 13.44 -8.15
C GLN A 175 -17.57 13.34 -8.77
N ASP A 176 -18.00 12.13 -9.13
CA ASP A 176 -19.31 11.89 -9.74
C ASP A 176 -20.49 12.13 -8.77
N GLN A 177 -20.26 12.08 -7.46
CA GLN A 177 -21.32 12.09 -6.43
C GLN A 177 -21.62 13.46 -5.83
N ALA A 178 -20.76 14.46 -5.98
CA ALA A 178 -20.96 15.73 -5.29
C ALA A 178 -20.35 16.92 -6.05
N GLY A 179 -21.15 17.99 -6.19
CA GLY A 179 -20.65 19.36 -6.37
C GLY A 179 -19.89 19.89 -5.13
N ALA A 180 -19.28 19.02 -4.32
CA ALA A 180 -18.41 19.35 -3.21
C ALA A 180 -17.06 18.66 -3.43
N PRO A 181 -15.92 19.35 -3.22
CA PRO A 181 -14.60 18.77 -3.47
C PRO A 181 -14.40 17.50 -2.63
N ALA A 182 -13.91 16.43 -3.26
CA ALA A 182 -13.33 15.33 -2.54
C ALA A 182 -12.20 15.89 -1.67
N GLY A 183 -12.26 15.67 -0.35
CA GLY A 183 -11.16 16.03 0.55
C GLY A 183 -9.85 15.33 0.15
N PRO A 184 -8.71 15.74 0.72
CA PRO A 184 -7.42 15.18 0.35
C PRO A 184 -7.36 13.68 0.66
N ILE A 185 -6.71 12.92 -0.21
CA ILE A 185 -6.38 11.51 0.04
C ILE A 185 -4.99 11.42 0.65
N VAL A 186 -4.88 10.67 1.74
CA VAL A 186 -3.62 10.35 2.41
C VAL A 186 -3.38 8.84 2.32
N SER A 187 -2.49 8.41 1.43
CA SER A 187 -2.03 7.01 1.45
C SER A 187 -0.87 6.85 2.44
N TYR A 188 -1.01 5.93 3.39
CA TYR A 188 0.04 5.49 4.29
C TYR A 188 0.61 4.14 3.84
N THR A 189 1.77 4.16 3.19
CA THR A 189 2.37 2.98 2.57
C THR A 189 3.82 2.83 2.97
N GLY A 190 4.38 1.63 2.77
CA GLY A 190 5.82 1.44 2.87
C GLY A 190 6.55 2.33 1.87
N GLY A 191 7.69 2.91 2.29
CA GLY A 191 8.42 3.92 1.52
C GLY A 191 8.68 3.54 0.06
N GLY A 192 9.01 2.27 -0.21
CA GLY A 192 9.23 1.74 -1.57
C GLY A 192 8.06 1.95 -2.55
N HIS A 193 6.85 2.20 -2.06
CA HIS A 193 5.66 2.46 -2.89
C HIS A 193 5.44 3.94 -3.24
N ILE A 194 6.32 4.85 -2.79
CA ILE A 194 6.23 6.29 -3.08
C ILE A 194 7.53 6.87 -3.65
N GLN A 195 8.63 6.11 -3.62
CA GLN A 195 9.97 6.59 -3.97
C GLN A 195 10.03 7.18 -5.38
N TYR A 196 10.68 8.33 -5.52
CA TYR A 196 10.96 8.99 -6.80
C TYR A 196 9.71 9.31 -7.63
N GLN A 197 8.53 9.39 -6.99
CA GLN A 197 7.21 9.52 -7.65
C GLN A 197 6.80 8.34 -8.55
N LEU A 198 7.61 7.29 -8.69
CA LEU A 198 7.39 6.25 -9.71
C LEU A 198 6.34 5.18 -9.38
N PRO A 199 6.24 4.64 -8.14
CA PRO A 199 5.39 3.49 -7.87
C PRO A 199 3.90 3.84 -7.90
N VAL A 200 3.30 4.18 -6.75
CA VAL A 200 1.87 4.53 -6.68
C VAL A 200 1.59 5.94 -7.22
N PRO A 201 2.37 7.00 -6.93
CA PRO A 201 2.05 8.37 -7.35
C PRO A 201 1.90 8.51 -8.87
N ASN A 202 2.92 8.14 -9.65
CA ASN A 202 2.87 8.16 -11.11
C ASN A 202 1.70 7.34 -11.66
N ARG A 203 1.47 6.13 -11.14
CA ARG A 203 0.36 5.28 -11.60
C ARG A 203 -1.01 5.89 -11.32
N VAL A 204 -1.17 6.63 -10.22
CA VAL A 204 -2.39 7.40 -9.96
C VAL A 204 -2.55 8.53 -10.98
N LEU A 205 -1.50 9.30 -11.25
CA LEU A 205 -1.53 10.42 -12.20
C LEU A 205 -1.86 9.97 -13.62
N ARG A 206 -1.22 8.90 -14.10
CA ARG A 206 -1.45 8.34 -15.44
C ARG A 206 -2.89 7.88 -15.66
N LYS A 207 -3.55 7.38 -14.62
CA LYS A 207 -4.93 6.86 -14.68
C LYS A 207 -6.01 7.94 -14.55
N ARG A 208 -5.62 9.21 -14.36
CA ARG A 208 -6.55 10.32 -14.13
C ARG A 208 -6.84 11.08 -15.41
N ALA A 209 -8.12 11.38 -15.61
CA ALA A 209 -8.58 12.34 -16.61
C ALA A 209 -8.61 13.79 -16.07
N VAL A 210 -8.45 13.98 -14.76
CA VAL A 210 -8.55 15.27 -14.08
C VAL A 210 -7.25 15.58 -13.31
N PRO A 211 -6.81 16.86 -13.28
CA PRO A 211 -5.65 17.26 -12.49
C PRO A 211 -5.87 16.95 -11.00
N VAL A 212 -4.88 16.34 -10.37
CA VAL A 212 -4.81 16.12 -8.92
C VAL A 212 -3.51 16.74 -8.45
N SER A 213 -3.59 17.66 -7.50
CA SER A 213 -2.41 18.08 -6.75
C SER A 213 -2.04 16.96 -5.77
N HIS A 214 -0.80 16.48 -5.83
CA HIS A 214 -0.29 15.46 -4.91
C HIS A 214 1.06 15.88 -4.34
N ALA A 215 1.42 15.28 -3.21
CA ALA A 215 2.75 15.35 -2.63
C ALA A 215 3.09 14.00 -1.98
N THR A 216 4.36 13.62 -2.00
CA THR A 216 4.90 12.44 -1.32
C THR A 216 5.75 12.85 -0.12
N ILE A 217 5.57 12.11 0.98
CA ILE A 217 6.31 12.34 2.22
C ILE A 217 6.99 11.03 2.61
N TYR A 218 8.32 11.00 2.56
CA TYR A 218 9.12 9.85 2.97
C TYR A 218 9.51 9.99 4.44
N LEU A 219 9.06 9.05 5.28
CA LEU A 219 9.43 9.01 6.69
C LEU A 219 10.81 8.36 6.85
N ALA A 220 11.76 9.10 7.43
CA ALA A 220 13.11 8.62 7.68
C ALA A 220 13.48 8.79 9.15
N ALA A 221 13.84 7.69 9.82
CA ALA A 221 14.40 7.76 11.17
C ALA A 221 15.74 8.51 11.11
N TYR A 222 15.93 9.47 12.02
CA TYR A 222 17.10 10.33 12.04
C TYR A 222 17.93 10.14 13.31
N GLU A 223 19.23 9.98 13.12
CA GLU A 223 20.25 10.13 14.15
C GLU A 223 21.42 10.94 13.59
N PRO A 224 22.10 11.77 14.40
CA PRO A 224 23.20 12.63 13.92
C PRO A 224 24.30 11.85 13.17
N GLY A 225 24.63 10.63 13.61
CA GLY A 225 25.65 9.79 12.99
C GLY A 225 25.31 9.29 11.58
N ARG A 226 24.07 9.47 11.12
CA ARG A 226 23.57 9.03 9.80
C ARG A 226 23.07 10.18 8.93
N ALA A 227 23.49 11.41 9.26
CA ALA A 227 23.05 12.60 8.53
C ALA A 227 23.34 12.55 7.02
N GLU A 228 24.47 11.94 6.62
CA GLU A 228 24.81 11.85 5.19
C GLU A 228 23.83 10.99 4.41
N GLU A 229 23.31 9.91 5.00
CA GLU A 229 22.31 9.08 4.34
C GLU A 229 21.00 9.85 4.09
N ILE A 230 20.62 10.75 5.00
CA ILE A 230 19.48 11.65 4.78
C ILE A 230 19.78 12.64 3.64
N ARG A 231 21.01 13.17 3.58
CA ARG A 231 21.42 14.07 2.49
C ARG A 231 21.41 13.36 1.13
N GLU A 232 21.82 12.09 1.08
CA GLU A 232 21.71 11.25 -0.11
C GLU A 232 20.26 11.06 -0.54
N LEU A 233 19.36 10.70 0.38
CA LEU A 233 17.93 10.57 0.09
C LEU A 233 17.33 11.86 -0.49
N ILE A 234 17.72 13.03 0.04
CA ILE A 234 17.28 14.33 -0.45
C ILE A 234 17.88 14.62 -1.84
N ARG A 235 19.18 14.36 -2.04
CA ARG A 235 19.89 14.57 -3.31
C ARG A 235 19.29 13.71 -4.43
N ASP A 236 18.93 12.48 -4.10
CA ASP A 236 18.30 11.53 -5.03
C ASP A 236 16.81 11.83 -5.25
N SER A 237 16.25 12.87 -4.61
CA SER A 237 14.84 13.24 -4.71
C SER A 237 13.91 12.07 -4.39
N ILE A 238 14.16 11.39 -3.26
CA ILE A 238 13.41 10.20 -2.86
C ILE A 238 11.88 10.44 -2.78
N ALA A 239 11.46 11.66 -2.44
CA ALA A 239 10.08 12.13 -2.34
C ALA A 239 10.07 13.68 -2.35
N ASP A 240 8.90 14.31 -2.42
CA ASP A 240 8.77 15.77 -2.35
C ASP A 240 9.23 16.32 -1.00
N TYR A 241 8.99 15.56 0.07
CA TYR A 241 9.43 15.87 1.42
C TYR A 241 10.03 14.63 2.10
N VAL A 242 11.08 14.86 2.88
CA VAL A 242 11.61 13.89 3.84
C VAL A 242 11.24 14.35 5.24
N TRP A 243 10.45 13.56 5.96
CA TRP A 243 10.10 13.83 7.35
C TRP A 243 11.00 13.02 8.27
N LEU A 244 11.82 13.71 9.04
CA LEU A 244 12.71 13.11 10.03
C LEU A 244 11.95 12.71 11.30
N THR A 245 12.01 11.43 11.66
CA THR A 245 11.35 10.90 12.85
C THR A 245 12.38 10.46 13.89
N PRO A 246 12.00 10.43 15.18
CA PRO A 246 12.77 9.68 16.17
C PRO A 246 12.92 8.21 15.77
N LEU A 247 13.93 7.55 16.33
CA LEU A 247 14.09 6.12 16.18
C LEU A 247 12.91 5.39 16.83
N GLY A 248 12.32 4.44 16.11
CA GLY A 248 11.25 3.60 16.66
C GLY A 248 11.80 2.58 17.68
N ALA A 249 10.90 1.97 18.45
CA ALA A 249 11.27 0.95 19.45
C ALA A 249 12.02 -0.27 18.85
N HIS A 250 11.90 -0.48 17.54
CA HIS A 250 12.58 -1.55 16.81
C HIS A 250 13.92 -1.13 16.18
N GLY A 251 14.41 0.07 16.49
CA GLY A 251 15.61 0.63 15.90
C GLY A 251 15.41 1.00 14.43
N PHE A 252 16.51 1.02 13.67
CA PHE A 252 16.44 1.28 12.24
C PHE A 252 15.82 0.11 11.49
N PRO A 253 15.10 0.39 10.38
CA PRO A 253 14.71 -0.66 9.45
C PRO A 253 15.96 -1.43 9.01
N ARG A 254 15.89 -2.77 9.07
CA ARG A 254 16.94 -3.61 8.47
C ARG A 254 17.03 -3.27 6.99
N ARG A 255 18.20 -2.83 6.55
CA ARG A 255 18.46 -2.62 5.14
C ARG A 255 18.68 -3.98 4.48
N CYS A 256 18.26 -4.03 3.23
CA CYS A 256 18.64 -5.08 2.32
C CYS A 256 20.05 -4.79 1.81
N GLY A 257 21.00 -5.67 2.10
CA GLY A 257 22.42 -5.47 1.83
C GLY A 257 23.27 -5.99 2.98
#